data_AF-A0A143G9Q1-F1
#
_entry.id   AF-A0A143G9Q1-F1
#
_cell.length_a   1.000
_cell.length_b   1.000
_cell.length_c   1.000
_cell.angle_alpha   90.00
_cell.angle_beta   90.00
_cell.angle_gamma   90.00
#
_symmetry.space_group_name_H-M   'P 1'
#
loop_
_entity.id
_entity.type
_entity.pdbx_description
1 polymer ?
#
loop_
_entity_poly.entity_id
_entity_poly.type
_entity_poly.pdbx_seq_one_letter_code
_entity_poly.pdbx_strand_id
1 'polypeptide(L)'
;MYIPLIDFNDAGSDVGKRRAKVSSANKAIFAKLVLDISGENPFMKAGQVKAKAIEIFLSAASIDINCVETMVNDEYGYGVYEKINNKRIAFIPKNKRIINFLYDSYINGVFSDVENNI
;
A
#
# COMPACT_ATOMS: atom_id res chain seq x y z
N MET A 1 -6.20 -18.41 -3.68
CA MET A 1 -5.96 -18.03 -2.27
C MET A 1 -6.79 -16.78 -2.01
N TYR A 2 -7.85 -16.87 -1.20
CA TYR A 2 -8.68 -15.72 -0.85
C TYR A 2 -7.90 -14.90 0.19
N ILE A 3 -7.30 -13.79 -0.22
CA ILE A 3 -6.80 -12.80 0.72
C ILE A 3 -8.06 -12.08 1.20
N PRO A 4 -8.45 -12.19 2.49
CA PRO A 4 -9.59 -11.43 2.97
C PRO A 4 -9.32 -9.97 2.64
N LEU A 5 -10.16 -9.47 1.72
CA LEU A 5 -10.17 -8.09 1.28
C LEU A 5 -10.11 -7.22 2.52
N ILE A 6 -9.20 -6.26 2.50
CA ILE A 6 -9.00 -5.29 3.56
C ILE A 6 -10.38 -4.85 4.04
N ASP A 7 -10.72 -5.18 5.29
CA ASP A 7 -11.98 -4.73 5.85
C ASP A 7 -11.85 -3.23 6.16
N PHE A 8 -12.18 -2.40 5.17
CA PHE A 8 -12.22 -0.95 5.29
C PHE A 8 -13.43 -0.47 6.12
N ASN A 9 -14.34 -1.37 6.54
CA ASN A 9 -15.55 -1.01 7.27
C ASN A 9 -15.32 -0.65 8.74
N ASP A 10 -14.09 -0.72 9.26
CA ASP A 10 -13.77 -0.19 10.60
C ASP A 10 -13.52 1.33 10.60
N ALA A 11 -13.81 2.00 9.48
CA ALA A 11 -13.88 3.45 9.38
C ALA A 11 -15.24 3.95 9.90
N GLY A 12 -15.43 3.89 11.23
CA GLY A 12 -16.52 4.61 11.89
C GLY A 12 -16.51 6.09 11.44
N SER A 13 -17.66 6.52 10.95
CA SER A 13 -17.96 7.78 10.27
C SER A 13 -17.70 9.04 11.12
N ASP A 14 -16.44 9.37 11.39
CA ASP A 14 -16.04 10.64 12.00
C ASP A 14 -14.84 11.20 11.25
N VAL A 15 -15.09 12.24 10.45
CA VAL A 15 -14.14 12.99 9.60
C VAL A 15 -13.10 13.77 10.43
N GLY A 16 -13.04 13.58 11.75
CA GLY A 16 -12.10 14.24 12.66
C GLY A 16 -10.96 13.33 13.11
N LYS A 17 -9.81 13.38 12.41
CA LYS A 17 -8.48 12.99 12.93
C LYS A 17 -8.35 11.61 13.60
N ARG A 18 -9.03 10.56 13.11
CA ARG A 18 -8.71 9.19 13.54
C ARG A 18 -7.49 8.70 12.77
N ARG A 19 -6.31 8.67 13.40
CA ARG A 19 -5.22 7.80 12.94
C ARG A 19 -5.82 6.40 12.80
N ALA A 20 -5.99 5.90 11.58
CA ALA A 20 -6.65 4.62 11.36
C ALA A 20 -5.98 3.56 12.24
N LYS A 21 -6.73 2.96 13.15
CA LYS A 21 -6.20 1.91 14.02
C LYS A 21 -6.06 0.66 13.18
N VAL A 22 -4.92 0.52 12.51
CA VAL A 22 -4.62 -0.63 11.67
C VAL A 22 -4.75 -1.92 12.48
N SER A 23 -5.67 -2.80 12.06
CA SER A 23 -5.88 -4.10 12.68
C SER A 23 -4.60 -4.94 12.69
N SER A 24 -4.44 -5.79 13.70
CA SER A 24 -3.33 -6.74 13.74
C SER A 24 -3.33 -7.70 12.55
N ALA A 25 -4.52 -8.04 12.04
CA ALA A 25 -4.71 -8.89 10.87
C ALA A 25 -4.06 -8.30 9.61
N ASN A 26 -4.31 -7.02 9.30
CA ASN A 26 -3.75 -6.39 8.10
C ASN A 26 -2.22 -6.25 8.15
N LYS A 27 -1.66 -6.05 9.36
CA LYS A 27 -0.21 -6.08 9.57
C LYS A 27 0.37 -7.48 9.33
N ALA A 28 -0.32 -8.51 9.83
CA ALA A 28 0.11 -9.90 9.65
C ALA A 28 0.03 -10.34 8.18
N ILE A 29 -1.03 -9.97 7.47
CA ILE A 29 -1.19 -10.23 6.02
C ILE A 29 -0.05 -9.57 5.25
N PHE A 30 0.22 -8.29 5.48
CA PHE A 30 1.30 -7.59 4.79
C PHE A 30 2.67 -8.19 5.11
N ALA A 31 2.93 -8.52 6.38
CA ALA A 31 4.18 -9.16 6.78
C ALA A 31 4.36 -10.52 6.10
N LYS A 32 3.30 -11.33 6.03
CA LYS A 32 3.31 -12.61 5.32
C LYS A 32 3.60 -12.42 3.83
N LEU A 33 2.94 -11.45 3.19
CA LEU A 33 3.16 -11.13 1.77
C LEU A 33 4.62 -10.77 1.48
N VAL A 34 5.26 -9.99 2.35
CA VAL A 34 6.69 -9.67 2.24
C VAL A 34 7.56 -10.93 2.33
N LEU A 35 7.25 -11.86 3.24
CA LEU A 35 7.98 -13.12 3.38
C LEU A 35 7.80 -14.01 2.16
N ASP A 36 6.57 -14.15 1.66
CA ASP A 36 6.24 -14.97 0.50
C ASP A 36 6.98 -14.44 -0.75
N ILE A 37 6.91 -13.13 -1.02
CA ILE A 37 7.63 -12.50 -2.15
C ILE A 37 9.14 -12.67 -2.00
N SER A 38 9.67 -12.48 -0.80
CA SER A 38 11.10 -12.65 -0.54
C SER A 38 11.57 -14.10 -0.75
N GLY A 39 10.73 -15.08 -0.43
CA GLY A 39 11.01 -16.50 -0.65
C GLY A 39 10.97 -16.87 -2.13
N GLU A 40 10.02 -16.32 -2.88
CA GLU A 40 9.90 -16.52 -4.34
C GLU A 40 10.99 -15.77 -5.13
N ASN A 41 11.50 -14.67 -4.59
CA ASN A 41 12.43 -13.77 -5.29
C ASN A 41 13.67 -13.45 -4.43
N PRO A 42 14.57 -14.42 -4.22
CA PRO A 42 15.71 -14.26 -3.30
C PRO A 42 16.70 -13.17 -3.72
N PHE A 43 16.70 -12.75 -5.00
CA PHE A 43 17.57 -11.71 -5.52
C PHE A 43 17.00 -10.29 -5.36
N MET A 44 15.72 -10.15 -4.99
CA MET A 44 15.14 -8.83 -4.77
C MET A 44 15.65 -8.22 -3.47
N LYS A 45 15.99 -6.93 -3.52
CA LYS A 45 16.35 -6.18 -2.31
C LYS A 45 15.12 -6.02 -1.41
N ALA A 46 15.33 -5.96 -0.11
CA ALA A 46 14.25 -5.82 0.87
C ALA A 46 13.31 -4.61 0.60
N GLY A 47 13.83 -3.52 0.01
CA GLY A 47 13.01 -2.38 -0.39
C GLY A 47 12.12 -2.68 -1.61
N GLN A 48 12.66 -3.34 -2.63
CA GLN A 48 11.91 -3.81 -3.78
C GLN A 48 10.82 -4.83 -3.41
N VAL A 49 11.12 -5.76 -2.50
CA VAL A 49 10.13 -6.72 -1.95
C VAL A 49 8.97 -5.97 -1.29
N LYS A 50 9.27 -4.95 -0.47
CA LYS A 50 8.24 -4.14 0.19
C LYS A 50 7.43 -3.31 -0.79
N ALA A 51 8.07 -2.72 -1.79
CA ALA A 51 7.38 -1.99 -2.85
C ALA A 51 6.41 -2.92 -3.58
N LYS A 52 6.86 -4.14 -3.95
CA LYS A 52 6.00 -5.16 -4.57
C LYS A 52 4.85 -5.61 -3.67
N ALA A 53 5.11 -5.76 -2.37
CA ALA A 53 4.07 -6.08 -1.40
C ALA A 53 3.01 -4.98 -1.32
N ILE A 54 3.40 -3.70 -1.39
CA ILE A 54 2.44 -2.57 -1.43
C ILE A 54 1.58 -2.64 -2.69
N GLU A 55 2.17 -2.89 -3.86
CA GLU A 55 1.42 -3.07 -5.11
C GLU A 55 0.35 -4.14 -4.96
N ILE A 56 0.75 -5.36 -4.59
CA ILE A 56 -0.16 -6.51 -4.49
C ILE A 56 -1.23 -6.26 -3.43
N PHE A 57 -0.86 -5.66 -2.30
CA PHE A 57 -1.78 -5.34 -1.22
C PHE A 57 -2.86 -4.34 -1.66
N LEU A 58 -2.50 -3.31 -2.43
CA LEU A 58 -3.46 -2.33 -2.95
C LEU A 58 -4.24 -2.85 -4.17
N SER A 59 -3.62 -3.64 -5.04
CA SER A 59 -4.31 -4.29 -6.16
C SER A 59 -5.39 -5.27 -5.69
N ALA A 60 -5.20 -5.92 -4.55
CA ALA A 60 -6.25 -6.74 -3.95
C ALA A 60 -7.50 -5.92 -3.60
N ALA A 61 -7.35 -4.62 -3.32
CA ALA A 61 -8.45 -3.67 -3.11
C ALA A 61 -8.88 -2.94 -4.39
N SER A 62 -8.55 -3.46 -5.58
CA SER A 62 -8.90 -2.83 -6.87
C SER A 62 -8.27 -1.44 -7.10
N ILE A 63 -7.16 -1.15 -6.42
CA ILE A 63 -6.36 0.06 -6.63
C ILE A 63 -5.20 -0.30 -7.57
N ASP A 64 -5.25 0.21 -8.81
CA ASP A 64 -4.27 -0.13 -9.85
C ASP A 64 -3.08 0.84 -9.86
N ILE A 65 -2.05 0.48 -9.10
CA ILE A 65 -0.83 1.28 -8.91
C ILE A 65 0.43 0.47 -9.18
N ASN A 66 1.50 1.19 -9.51
CA ASN A 66 2.88 0.69 -9.44
C ASN A 66 3.56 1.30 -8.22
N CYS A 67 4.33 0.51 -7.49
CA CYS A 67 5.11 0.94 -6.35
C CYS A 67 6.55 0.49 -6.52
N VAL A 68 7.47 1.46 -6.46
CA VAL A 68 8.90 1.22 -6.63
C VAL A 68 9.69 1.87 -5.50
N GLU A 69 10.76 1.20 -5.07
CA GLU A 69 11.76 1.80 -4.21
C GLU A 69 12.44 2.95 -4.96
N THR A 70 12.44 4.15 -4.37
CA THR A 70 12.92 5.37 -5.04
C THR A 70 13.40 6.42 -4.02
N MET A 71 13.92 7.53 -4.53
CA MET A 71 14.36 8.69 -3.76
C MET A 71 13.62 9.93 -4.25
N VAL A 72 13.01 10.68 -3.33
CA VAL A 72 12.25 11.90 -3.62
C VAL A 72 12.71 12.99 -2.66
N ASN A 73 13.15 14.15 -3.19
CA ASN A 73 13.62 15.28 -2.39
C ASN A 73 14.64 14.86 -1.30
N ASP A 74 15.64 14.07 -1.72
CA ASP A 74 16.68 13.51 -0.85
C ASP A 74 16.22 12.53 0.24
N GLU A 75 14.96 12.09 0.21
CA GLU A 75 14.42 11.07 1.09
C GLU A 75 14.24 9.74 0.36
N TYR A 76 14.78 8.65 0.93
CA TYR A 76 14.56 7.30 0.44
C TYR A 76 13.21 6.74 0.91
N GLY A 77 12.50 6.06 0.02
CA GLY A 77 11.21 5.48 0.33
C GLY A 77 10.60 4.71 -0.84
N TYR A 78 9.28 4.73 -0.90
CA TYR A 78 8.49 4.01 -1.90
C TYR A 78 7.63 5.01 -2.66
N GLY A 79 7.88 5.16 -3.95
CA GLY A 79 7.05 5.97 -4.82
C GLY A 79 5.85 5.16 -5.26
N VAL A 80 4.66 5.74 -5.16
CA VAL A 80 3.41 5.15 -5.62
C VAL A 80 2.94 5.92 -6.86
N TYR A 81 2.78 5.21 -7.95
CA TYR A 81 2.49 5.73 -9.27
C TYR A 81 1.19 5.11 -9.78
N GLU A 82 0.35 5.91 -10.41
CA GLU A 82 -0.80 5.40 -11.15
C GLU A 82 -0.31 4.63 -12.36
N LYS A 83 -0.85 3.44 -12.60
CA LYS A 83 -0.32 2.53 -13.63
C LYS A 83 -0.58 3.00 -15.06
N ILE A 84 -1.68 3.71 -15.27
CA ILE A 84 -2.15 4.16 -16.60
C ILE A 84 -1.21 5.23 -17.20
N ASN A 85 -0.88 6.26 -16.42
CA ASN A 85 -0.12 7.42 -16.89
C ASN A 85 1.27 7.55 -16.23
N ASN A 86 1.63 6.61 -15.35
CA ASN A 86 2.87 6.63 -14.57
C ASN A 86 3.07 7.91 -13.74
N LYS A 87 1.98 8.60 -13.37
CA LYS A 87 2.02 9.79 -12.54
C LYS A 87 2.19 9.39 -11.08
N ARG A 88 3.15 10.00 -10.39
CA ARG A 88 3.31 9.79 -8.94
C ARG A 88 2.13 10.42 -8.19
N ILE A 89 1.41 9.60 -7.44
CA ILE A 89 0.26 10.02 -6.62
C ILE A 89 0.62 10.10 -5.13
N ALA A 90 1.61 9.32 -4.69
CA ALA A 90 2.05 9.30 -3.30
C ALA A 90 3.55 8.95 -3.18
N PHE A 91 4.13 9.32 -2.04
CA PHE A 91 5.46 8.88 -1.62
C PHE A 91 5.40 8.44 -0.15
N ILE A 92 5.92 7.25 0.12
CA ILE A 92 6.00 6.66 1.46
C ILE A 92 7.45 6.70 1.91
N PRO A 93 7.83 7.62 2.82
CA PRO A 93 9.14 7.62 3.43
C PRO A 93 9.50 6.28 4.07
N LYS A 94 10.75 5.84 3.96
CA LYS A 94 11.22 4.56 4.53
C LYS A 94 11.02 4.46 6.05
N ASN A 95 11.08 5.59 6.76
CA ASN A 95 10.87 5.68 8.20
C ASN A 95 9.37 5.65 8.60
N LYS A 96 8.46 5.82 7.64
CA LYS A 96 7.01 5.88 7.90
C LYS A 96 6.46 4.46 8.03
N ARG A 97 5.49 4.29 8.92
CA ARG A 97 4.75 3.03 9.05
C ARG A 97 3.90 2.83 7.81
N ILE A 98 4.34 1.94 6.92
CA ILE A 98 3.73 1.69 5.59
C ILE A 98 2.21 1.52 5.72
N ILE A 99 1.74 0.61 6.58
CA ILE A 99 0.29 0.36 6.65
C ILE A 99 -0.49 1.59 7.09
N ASN A 100 -0.01 2.35 8.08
CA ASN A 100 -0.68 3.59 8.48
C ASN A 100 -0.73 4.59 7.31
N PHE A 101 0.35 4.72 6.54
CA PHE A 101 0.35 5.57 5.35
C PHE A 101 -0.72 5.12 4.35
N LEU A 102 -0.81 3.81 4.08
CA LEU A 102 -1.75 3.29 3.09
C LEU A 102 -3.20 3.61 3.48
N TYR A 103 -3.55 3.39 4.75
CA TYR A 103 -4.87 3.73 5.29
C TYR A 103 -5.16 5.23 5.23
N ASP A 104 -4.23 6.05 5.73
CA ASP A 104 -4.41 7.51 5.71
C ASP A 104 -4.58 8.00 4.26
N SER A 105 -3.83 7.44 3.31
CA SER A 105 -3.90 7.82 1.90
C SER A 105 -5.21 7.39 1.24
N TYR A 106 -5.71 6.19 1.56
CA TYR A 106 -7.02 5.72 1.10
C TYR A 106 -8.14 6.63 1.63
N ILE A 107 -8.17 6.89 2.94
CA ILE A 107 -9.20 7.75 3.58
C ILE A 107 -9.18 9.18 3.01
N ASN A 108 -7.99 9.71 2.69
CA ASN A 108 -7.85 11.03 2.10
C ASN A 108 -8.10 11.06 0.58
N GLY A 109 -8.50 9.94 -0.04
CA GLY A 109 -8.79 9.85 -1.47
C GLY A 109 -7.55 9.98 -2.38
N VAL A 110 -6.34 9.78 -1.83
CA VAL A 110 -5.10 9.78 -2.62
C VAL A 110 -5.04 8.54 -3.52
N PHE A 111 -5.55 7.41 -3.01
CA PHE A 111 -5.80 6.23 -3.81
C PHE A 111 -7.28 6.22 -4.20
N SER A 112 -7.54 6.17 -5.49
CA SER A 112 -8.88 5.99 -6.04
C SER A 112 -9.05 4.54 -6.44
N ASP A 113 -10.14 3.94 -5.99
CA ASP A 113 -10.58 2.65 -6.50
C ASP A 113 -10.87 2.81 -7.99
N VAL A 114 -10.44 1.85 -8.80
CA VAL A 114 -10.96 1.75 -10.15
C VAL A 114 -12.41 1.32 -9.99
N GLU A 115 -13.35 2.26 -10.05
CA GLU A 115 -14.75 1.90 -10.25
C GLU A 115 -14.79 1.04 -11.51
N ASN A 116 -15.04 -0.26 -11.32
CA ASN A 116 -15.38 -1.17 -12.38
C ASN A 116 -16.67 -0.62 -13.01
N ASN A 117 -16.51 0.28 -13.99
CA ASN A 117 -17.55 0.59 -14.95
C ASN A 117 -17.75 -0.67 -15.78
N ILE A 118 -18.58 -1.58 -15.27
CA ILE A 118 -19.19 -2.68 -16.02
C ILE A 118 -20.68 -2.40 -16.07
#